data_AF-A0A934HUI9-F1
#
_entry.id   AF-A0A934HUI9-F1
#
_cell.length_a   1.000
_cell.length_b   1.000
_cell.length_c   1.000
_cell.angle_alpha   90.00
_cell.angle_beta   90.00
_cell.angle_gamma   90.00
#
_symmetry.space_group_name_H-M   'P 1'
#
loop_
_entity.id
_entity.type
_entity.pdbx_description
1 polymer ?
#
loop_
_entity_poly.entity_id
_entity_poly.type
_entity_poly.pdbx_seq_one_letter_code
_entity_poly.pdbx_strand_id
1 'polypeptide(L)'
;MNEKELMTDLLSSEKQVISAYSTGITETSCENLRNVLVNNFKGVQDVQFKVFDAMKQKGWYTTKDAQDNDVMLLKNQATQMMNELK
;
A
#
# COMPACT_ATOMS: atom_id res chain seq x y z
N MET A 1 26.39 6.48 1.91
CA MET A 1 24.95 6.48 2.16
C MET A 1 24.49 7.91 2.32
N ASN A 2 23.78 8.46 1.34
CA ASN A 2 23.15 9.78 1.40
C ASN A 2 21.68 9.68 1.88
N GLU A 3 21.04 10.80 2.19
CA GLU A 3 19.66 10.83 2.70
C GLU A 3 18.67 10.16 1.74
N LYS A 4 18.84 10.36 0.42
CA LYS A 4 17.97 9.75 -0.59
C LYS A 4 18.10 8.23 -0.63
N GLU A 5 19.32 7.71 -0.51
CA GLU A 5 19.60 6.26 -0.40
C GLU A 5 18.95 5.69 0.85
N LEU A 6 19.14 6.34 2.01
CA LEU A 6 18.52 5.90 3.28
C LEU A 6 16.99 5.87 3.20
N MET A 7 16.37 6.91 2.61
CA MET A 7 14.92 6.96 2.42
C MET A 7 14.42 5.91 1.43
N THR A 8 15.22 5.59 0.40
CA THR A 8 14.90 4.52 -0.57
C THR A 8 14.94 3.15 0.08
N ASP A 9 15.96 2.90 0.92
CA ASP A 9 16.08 1.68 1.70
C ASP A 9 14.90 1.53 2.66
N LEU A 10 14.59 2.60 3.41
CA LEU A 10 13.44 2.62 4.32
C LEU A 10 12.12 2.34 3.59
N LEU A 11 11.87 3.01 2.46
CA LEU A 11 10.68 2.78 1.65
C LEU A 11 10.57 1.33 1.16
N SER A 12 11.71 0.71 0.83
CA SER A 12 11.78 -0.67 0.37
C SER A 12 11.53 -1.66 1.52
N SER A 13 12.08 -1.40 2.70
CA SER A 13 11.81 -2.19 3.91
C SER A 13 10.32 -2.15 4.29
N GLU A 14 9.70 -0.97 4.30
CA GLU A 14 8.27 -0.84 4.61
C GLU A 14 7.39 -1.62 3.60
N LYS A 15 7.72 -1.58 2.31
CA LYS A 15 7.03 -2.39 1.27
C LYS A 15 7.17 -3.88 1.54
N GLN A 16 8.34 -4.35 1.97
CA GLN A 16 8.56 -5.76 2.31
C GLN A 16 7.71 -6.18 3.52
N VAL A 17 7.66 -5.34 4.56
CA VAL A 17 6.85 -5.58 5.76
C VAL A 17 5.36 -5.63 5.40
N ILE A 18 4.87 -4.71 4.56
CA ILE A 18 3.50 -4.71 4.01
C ILE A 18 3.17 -6.04 3.32
N SER A 19 4.06 -6.53 2.46
CA SER A 19 3.86 -7.82 1.78
C SER A 19 3.77 -8.97 2.77
N ALA A 20 4.65 -9.00 3.78
CA ALA A 20 4.62 -10.03 4.82
C ALA A 20 3.32 -10.03 5.63
N TYR A 21 2.83 -8.84 6.02
CA TYR A 21 1.52 -8.74 6.69
C TYR A 21 0.38 -9.19 5.80
N SER A 22 0.41 -8.85 4.50
CA SER A 22 -0.63 -9.26 3.55
C SER A 22 -0.73 -10.79 3.50
N THR A 23 0.40 -11.48 3.34
CA THR A 23 0.48 -12.95 3.39
C THR A 23 -0.05 -13.51 4.72
N GLY A 24 0.42 -12.98 5.85
CA GLY A 24 -0.01 -13.45 7.17
C GLY A 24 -1.50 -13.25 7.43
N ILE A 25 -2.07 -12.14 6.99
CA ILE A 25 -3.52 -11.85 7.08
C ILE A 25 -4.30 -12.85 6.24
N THR A 26 -3.87 -13.15 5.01
CA THR A 26 -4.61 -14.06 4.13
C THR A 26 -4.53 -15.52 4.58
N GLU A 27 -3.42 -15.93 5.20
CA GLU A 27 -3.15 -17.34 5.52
C GLU A 27 -3.46 -17.74 6.97
N THR A 28 -3.74 -16.79 7.87
CA THR A 28 -4.05 -17.12 9.28
C THR A 28 -5.47 -17.65 9.46
N SER A 29 -5.64 -18.78 10.15
CA SER A 29 -6.96 -19.35 10.48
C SER A 29 -7.56 -18.80 11.78
N CYS A 30 -6.75 -18.14 12.62
CA CYS A 30 -7.19 -17.59 13.90
C CYS A 30 -7.68 -16.15 13.75
N GLU A 31 -8.97 -15.91 14.00
CA GLU A 31 -9.59 -14.59 13.83
C GLU A 31 -8.98 -13.52 14.75
N ASN A 32 -8.67 -13.86 15.99
CA ASN A 32 -8.02 -12.93 16.92
C ASN A 32 -6.64 -12.52 16.41
N LEU A 33 -5.85 -13.47 15.89
CA LEU A 33 -4.55 -13.17 15.29
C LEU A 33 -4.70 -12.34 14.01
N ARG A 34 -5.67 -12.67 13.15
CA ARG A 34 -6.02 -11.88 11.96
C ARG A 34 -6.27 -10.41 12.31
N ASN A 35 -7.08 -10.17 13.34
CA ASN A 35 -7.40 -8.81 13.79
C ASN A 35 -6.17 -8.05 14.28
N VAL A 36 -5.28 -8.70 15.02
CA VAL A 36 -3.99 -8.11 15.44
C VAL A 36 -3.13 -7.76 14.23
N LEU A 37 -2.99 -8.67 13.28
CA LEU A 37 -2.21 -8.44 12.06
C LEU A 37 -2.78 -7.28 11.23
N VAL A 38 -4.10 -7.21 11.05
CA VAL A 38 -4.78 -6.11 10.34
C VAL A 38 -4.55 -4.76 11.04
N ASN A 39 -4.60 -4.73 12.37
CA ASN A 39 -4.36 -3.51 13.12
C ASN A 39 -2.92 -3.02 12.97
N ASN A 40 -1.93 -3.92 13.07
CA ASN A 40 -0.52 -3.57 12.86
C ASN A 40 -0.26 -3.16 11.40
N PHE A 41 -0.88 -3.83 10.44
CA PHE A 41 -0.77 -3.54 9.02
C PHE A 41 -1.13 -2.09 8.70
N LYS A 42 -2.22 -1.57 9.29
CA LYS A 42 -2.60 -0.15 9.16
C LYS A 42 -1.49 0.80 9.62
N GLY A 43 -0.80 0.47 10.70
CA GLY A 43 0.32 1.28 11.21
C GLY A 43 1.50 1.30 10.25
N VAL A 44 1.88 0.13 9.71
CA VAL A 44 2.96 0.02 8.70
C VAL A 44 2.60 0.79 7.43
N GLN A 45 1.35 0.69 6.95
CA GLN A 45 0.89 1.45 5.79
C GLN A 45 0.99 2.97 6.00
N ASP A 46 0.63 3.47 7.19
CA ASP A 46 0.75 4.89 7.52
C ASP A 46 2.23 5.37 7.53
N VAL A 47 3.13 4.57 8.11
CA VAL A 47 4.58 4.86 8.09
C VAL A 47 5.11 4.87 6.66
N GLN A 48 4.81 3.83 5.87
CA GLN A 48 5.21 3.73 4.48
C GLN A 48 4.74 4.94 3.66
N PHE A 49 3.50 5.38 3.87
CA PHE A 49 2.93 6.54 3.20
C PHE A 49 3.67 7.83 3.55
N LYS A 50 4.00 8.05 4.84
CA LYS A 50 4.79 9.21 5.28
C LYS A 50 6.18 9.24 4.65
N VAL A 51 6.84 8.09 4.53
CA VAL A 51 8.15 7.99 3.85
C VAL A 51 8.01 8.33 2.37
N PHE A 52 7.02 7.77 1.70
CA PHE A 52 6.71 8.08 0.30
C PHE A 52 6.44 9.58 0.08
N ASP A 53 5.58 10.18 0.91
CA ASP A 53 5.20 11.58 0.78
C ASP A 53 6.41 12.51 1.02
N ALA A 54 7.23 12.22 2.02
CA ALA A 54 8.48 12.95 2.25
C ALA A 54 9.44 12.85 1.05
N MET A 55 9.58 11.68 0.44
CA MET A 55 10.39 11.52 -0.78
C MET A 55 9.79 12.28 -1.97
N LYS A 56 8.45 12.30 -2.11
CA LYS A 56 7.74 13.04 -3.15
C LYS A 56 7.96 14.54 -3.00
N GLN A 57 7.79 15.09 -1.79
CA GLN A 57 8.01 16.51 -1.48
C GLN A 57 9.45 16.96 -1.79
N LYS A 58 10.43 16.07 -1.60
CA LYS A 58 11.84 16.31 -1.95
C LYS A 58 12.18 16.08 -3.43
N GLY A 59 11.21 15.70 -4.26
CA GLY A 59 11.41 15.41 -5.68
C GLY A 59 12.20 14.12 -5.95
N TRP A 60 12.30 13.23 -4.96
CA TRP A 60 13.02 11.96 -5.08
C TRP A 60 12.15 10.81 -5.58
N TYR A 61 10.83 10.97 -5.51
CA TYR A 61 9.87 10.00 -5.98
C TYR A 61 8.81 10.69 -6.84
N THR A 62 8.93 10.57 -8.15
CA THR A 62 7.99 11.17 -9.11
C THR A 62 6.83 10.23 -9.36
N THR A 63 5.60 10.73 -9.15
CA THR A 63 4.37 10.04 -9.55
C THR A 63 3.69 10.79 -10.66
N LYS A 64 3.04 10.06 -11.57
CA LYS A 64 2.13 10.64 -12.57
C LYS A 64 0.71 10.28 -12.17
N ASP A 65 -0.14 11.29 -12.05
CA ASP A 65 -1.55 11.05 -11.81
C ASP A 65 -2.18 10.39 -13.05
N ALA A 66 -3.07 9.43 -12.82
CA ALA A 66 -3.84 8.82 -13.89
C ALA A 66 -4.85 9.84 -14.47
N GLN A 67 -5.26 9.67 -15.73
CA GLN A 67 -6.30 10.52 -16.30
C GLN A 67 -7.65 10.20 -15.64
N ASP A 68 -8.42 11.23 -15.29
CA ASP A 68 -9.71 11.05 -14.58
C ASP A 68 -10.66 10.10 -15.31
N ASN A 69 -10.68 10.16 -16.65
CA ASN A 69 -11.51 9.26 -17.47
C ASN A 69 -11.12 7.79 -17.30
N ASP A 70 -9.83 7.48 -17.20
CA ASP A 70 -9.35 6.10 -17.00
C ASP A 70 -9.72 5.59 -15.61
N VAL A 71 -9.58 6.46 -14.60
CA VAL A 71 -9.97 6.14 -13.21
C VAL A 71 -11.48 5.85 -13.13
N MET A 72 -12.30 6.68 -13.76
CA MET A 72 -13.75 6.52 -13.78
C MET A 72 -14.18 5.25 -14.54
N LEU A 73 -13.57 4.97 -15.69
CA LEU A 73 -13.82 3.76 -16.48
C LEU A 73 -13.51 2.50 -15.66
N LEU A 74 -12.32 2.43 -15.06
CA LEU A 74 -11.89 1.28 -14.25
C LEU A 74 -12.79 1.09 -13.02
N LYS A 75 -13.21 2.18 -12.37
CA LYS A 75 -14.15 2.12 -11.24
C LYS A 75 -15.48 1.49 -11.65
N ASN A 76 -16.03 1.88 -12.81
CA ASN A 76 -17.27 1.32 -13.33
C ASN A 76 -17.13 -0.16 -13.68
N GLN A 77 -16.04 -0.55 -14.35
CA GLN A 77 -15.74 -1.95 -14.67
C GLN A 77 -15.62 -2.82 -13.42
N ALA A 78 -14.87 -2.37 -12.40
CA ALA A 78 -14.72 -3.10 -11.15
C ALA A 78 -16.06 -3.28 -10.41
N THR A 79 -16.92 -2.25 -10.43
CA THR A 79 -18.26 -2.32 -9.84
C THR A 79 -19.15 -3.32 -10.58
N GLN A 80 -19.07 -3.36 -11.92
CA GLN A 80 -19.80 -4.33 -12.73
C GLN A 80 -19.36 -5.76 -12.42
N MET A 81 -18.05 -6.03 -12.42
CA MET A 81 -17.50 -7.34 -12.06
C MET A 81 -17.97 -7.81 -10.68
N MET A 82 -18.02 -6.89 -9.70
CA MET A 82 -18.50 -7.21 -8.35
C MET A 82 -19.99 -7.61 -8.33
N ASN A 83 -20.82 -7.02 -9.19
CA ASN A 83 -22.23 -7.37 -9.28
C ASN A 83 -22.45 -8.72 -9.97
N GLU A 84 -21.57 -9.12 -10.90
CA GLU A 84 -21.63 -10.43 -11.58
C GLU A 84 -21.22 -11.60 -10.66
N LEU A 85 -20.53 -11.31 -9.55
CA LEU A 85 -20.13 -12.29 -8.55
C LEU A 85 -21.18 -12.53 -7.44
N LYS A 86 -22.24 -11.72 -7.39
CA LYS A 86 -23.35 -11.84 -6.43
C LYS A 86 -24.45 -12.74 -6.99
#